data_AF-A0A1W1UZG5-F1
#
_entry.id   AF-A0A1W1UZG5-F1
#
_cell.length_a   1.000
_cell.length_b   1.000
_cell.length_c   1.000
_cell.angle_alpha   90.00
_cell.angle_beta   90.00
_cell.angle_gamma   90.00
#
_symmetry.space_group_name_H-M   'P 1'
#
loop_
_entity.id
_entity.type
_entity.pdbx_description
1 polymer ?
#
loop_
_entity_poly.entity_id
_entity_poly.type
_entity_poly.pdbx_seq_one_letter_code
_entity_poly.pdbx_strand_id
1 'polypeptide(L)'
;MRMALHPKGRLRIIDHLIAVMPDEPIRLRDWLTLLPEDVKHNSARGEARYLVTDGLTTLSASMLRAYQITEQGKQRRAEVRALLGEEELL
;
A
#
# COMPACT_ATOMS: atom_id res chain seq x y z
N MET A 1 12.98 -8.90 13.65
CA MET A 1 12.81 -7.59 12.99
C MET A 1 11.65 -6.88 13.67
N ARG A 2 11.86 -5.76 14.40
CA ARG A 2 10.77 -5.05 15.09
C ARG A 2 10.08 -4.10 14.12
N MET A 3 8.85 -4.43 13.74
CA MET A 3 8.03 -3.65 12.81
C MET A 3 7.27 -2.53 13.55
N ALA A 4 7.18 -1.35 12.95
CA ALA A 4 6.45 -0.22 13.53
C ALA A 4 4.93 -0.44 13.39
N LEU A 5 4.23 -0.50 14.52
CA LEU A 5 2.77 -0.64 14.58
C LEU A 5 2.13 0.73 14.87
N HIS A 6 1.19 1.18 14.04
CA HIS A 6 0.42 2.39 14.31
C HIS A 6 -0.57 2.14 15.49
N PRO A 7 -0.82 3.10 16.39
CA PRO A 7 -1.62 2.85 17.60
C PRO A 7 -3.11 3.19 17.45
N LYS A 8 -3.83 2.40 16.64
CA LYS A 8 -5.29 2.18 16.57
C LYS A 8 -5.55 1.16 15.44
N GLY A 9 -6.64 0.39 15.46
CA GLY A 9 -6.90 -0.67 14.48
C GLY A 9 -6.33 -2.04 14.85
N ARG A 10 -5.34 -2.61 14.13
CA ARG A 10 -4.20 -1.90 13.55
C ARG A 10 -3.80 -2.39 12.16
N LEU A 11 -3.85 -1.48 11.19
CA LEU A 11 -3.28 -1.67 9.85
C LEU A 11 -1.81 -1.22 9.81
N ARG A 12 -0.99 -1.89 8.99
CA ARG A 12 0.41 -1.51 8.80
C ARG A 12 0.51 -0.48 7.67
N ILE A 13 1.65 0.21 7.61
CA ILE A 13 1.94 1.15 6.53
C ILE A 13 1.83 0.49 5.13
N ILE A 14 2.18 -0.80 5.01
CA ILE A 14 1.98 -1.56 3.76
C ILE A 14 0.51 -1.81 3.41
N ASP A 15 -0.36 -1.93 4.41
CA ASP A 15 -1.79 -2.10 4.20
C ASP A 15 -2.41 -0.77 3.69
N HIS A 16 -2.00 0.39 4.22
CA HIS A 16 -2.39 1.70 3.65
C HIS A 16 -1.85 1.91 2.23
N LEU A 17 -0.59 1.56 1.96
CA LEU A 17 0.01 1.63 0.62
C LEU A 17 -0.81 0.84 -0.40
N ILE A 18 -1.14 -0.42 -0.10
CA ILE A 18 -1.91 -1.25 -1.04
C ILE A 18 -3.36 -0.80 -1.16
N ALA A 19 -3.98 -0.29 -0.08
CA ALA A 19 -5.33 0.27 -0.11
C ALA A 19 -5.48 1.42 -1.12
N VAL A 20 -4.49 2.30 -1.23
CA VAL A 20 -4.52 3.48 -2.11
C VAL A 20 -3.90 3.25 -3.50
N MET A 21 -3.36 2.05 -3.77
CA MET A 21 -2.72 1.76 -5.06
C MET A 21 -3.76 1.63 -6.20
N PRO A 22 -3.57 2.31 -7.35
CA PRO A 22 -4.40 2.14 -8.55
C PRO A 22 -4.16 0.80 -9.24
N ASP A 23 -4.94 0.49 -10.28
CA ASP A 23 -4.74 -0.69 -11.12
C ASP A 23 -3.69 -0.45 -12.22
N GLU A 24 -3.54 0.80 -12.64
CA GLU A 24 -2.53 1.27 -13.58
C GLU A 24 -1.13 1.36 -12.95
N PRO A 25 -0.04 1.21 -13.73
CA PRO A 25 1.31 1.44 -13.25
C PRO A 25 1.53 2.83 -12.63
N ILE A 26 2.01 2.87 -11.37
CA ILE A 26 2.26 4.11 -10.63
C ILE A 26 3.71 4.22 -10.15
N ARG A 27 4.31 5.41 -10.22
CA ARG A 27 5.65 5.65 -9.66
C ARG A 27 5.54 5.86 -8.15
N LEU A 28 6.52 5.38 -7.40
CA LEU A 28 6.51 5.46 -5.93
C LEU A 28 6.27 6.89 -5.38
N ARG A 29 6.82 7.94 -6.01
CA ARG A 29 6.59 9.32 -5.57
C ARG A 29 5.12 9.75 -5.66
N ASP A 30 4.42 9.31 -6.72
CA ASP A 30 3.06 9.69 -7.07
C ASP A 30 2.06 8.78 -6.31
N TRP A 31 2.48 7.56 -5.97
CA TRP A 31 1.75 6.66 -5.06
C TRP A 31 1.74 7.17 -3.62
N LEU A 32 2.87 7.68 -3.13
CA LEU A 32 2.97 8.20 -1.77
C LEU A 32 2.05 9.42 -1.52
N THR A 33 1.73 10.21 -2.54
CA THR A 33 0.79 11.34 -2.42
C THR A 33 -0.68 10.93 -2.31
N LEU A 34 -1.00 9.63 -2.46
CA LEU A 34 -2.35 9.09 -2.26
C LEU A 34 -2.60 8.61 -0.82
N LEU A 35 -1.58 8.64 0.04
CA LEU A 35 -1.70 8.19 1.43
C LEU A 35 -2.45 9.21 2.30
N PRO A 36 -3.19 8.74 3.34
CA PRO A 36 -3.73 9.61 4.38
C PRO A 36 -2.66 10.44 5.10
N GLU A 37 -3.03 11.63 5.58
CA GLU A 37 -2.09 12.61 6.17
C GLU A 37 -1.33 12.10 7.41
N ASP A 38 -1.89 11.14 8.15
CA ASP A 38 -1.25 10.53 9.33
C ASP A 38 -0.18 9.48 8.96
N VAL A 39 -0.16 9.00 7.71
CA VAL A 39 0.81 8.01 7.23
C VAL A 39 2.11 8.67 6.76
N LYS A 40 3.16 8.55 7.58
CA LYS A 40 4.48 9.15 7.29
C LYS A 40 5.10 8.66 5.98
N HIS A 41 5.15 9.52 4.96
CA HIS A 41 5.73 9.22 3.63
C HIS A 41 7.13 8.60 3.67
N ASN A 42 8.02 9.07 4.55
CA ASN A 42 9.39 8.54 4.67
C ASN A 42 9.41 7.07 5.13
N SER A 43 8.49 6.69 6.02
CA SER A 43 8.31 5.30 6.44
C SER A 43 7.70 4.49 5.31
N ALA A 44 6.60 4.95 4.71
CA ALA A 44 5.95 4.27 3.58
C ALA A 44 6.88 4.02 2.39
N ARG A 45 7.76 4.98 2.07
CA ARG A 45 8.78 4.82 1.04
C ARG A 45 9.73 3.65 1.31
N GLY A 46 10.09 3.40 2.57
CA GLY A 46 10.93 2.28 2.98
C GLY A 46 10.20 0.93 2.97
N GLU A 47 8.88 0.96 3.15
CA GLU A 47 8.01 -0.22 3.23
C GLU A 47 7.52 -0.70 1.85
N ALA A 48 7.40 0.17 0.85
CA ALA A 48 6.89 -0.17 -0.49
C ALA A 48 7.65 -1.30 -1.21
N ARG A 49 8.91 -1.55 -0.84
CA ARG A 49 9.69 -2.71 -1.36
C ARG A 49 9.16 -4.06 -0.86
N TYR A 50 8.58 -4.12 0.34
CA TYR A 50 8.05 -5.36 0.90
C TYR A 50 6.80 -5.81 0.14
N LEU A 51 6.00 -4.88 -0.38
CA LEU A 51 4.89 -5.22 -1.28
C LEU A 51 5.35 -5.89 -2.60
N VAL A 52 6.63 -5.77 -2.99
CA VAL A 52 7.21 -6.55 -4.11
C VAL A 52 7.70 -7.90 -3.61
N THR A 53 8.34 -7.96 -2.44
CA THR A 53 8.78 -9.23 -1.80
C THR A 53 7.60 -10.16 -1.49
N ASP A 54 6.45 -9.60 -1.09
CA ASP A 54 5.23 -10.33 -0.73
C ASP A 54 4.37 -10.71 -1.97
N GLY A 55 4.81 -10.38 -3.19
CA GLY A 55 4.12 -10.71 -4.45
C GLY A 55 2.86 -9.88 -4.75
N LEU A 56 2.55 -8.90 -3.91
CA LEU A 56 1.36 -8.04 -4.02
C LEU A 56 1.50 -6.95 -5.10
N THR A 57 2.74 -6.62 -5.46
CA THR A 57 3.09 -5.68 -6.53
C THR A 57 4.28 -6.21 -7.32
N THR A 58 4.43 -5.75 -8.55
CA THR A 58 5.60 -6.01 -9.40
C THR A 58 6.11 -4.70 -10.00
N LEU A 59 7.31 -4.71 -10.58
CA LEU A 59 7.77 -3.60 -11.41
C LEU A 59 7.07 -3.67 -12.77
N SER A 60 6.54 -2.53 -13.22
CA SER A 60 5.84 -2.45 -14.50
C SER A 60 6.80 -2.63 -15.68
N ALA A 61 6.40 -3.47 -16.63
CA ALA A 61 7.09 -3.60 -17.92
C ALA A 61 6.83 -2.43 -18.88
N SER A 62 5.71 -1.70 -18.71
CA SER A 62 5.31 -0.59 -19.59
C SER A 62 5.76 0.79 -19.10
N MET A 63 6.09 0.95 -17.80
CA MET A 63 6.67 2.20 -17.29
C MET A 63 7.88 1.95 -16.38
N LEU A 64 9.03 2.50 -16.79
CA LEU A 64 10.28 2.46 -16.03
C LEU A 64 10.11 3.05 -14.61
N ARG A 65 10.51 2.27 -13.59
CA ARG A 65 10.42 2.60 -12.15
C ARG A 65 8.98 2.84 -11.64
N ALA A 66 7.98 2.27 -12.31
CA ALA A 66 6.63 2.17 -11.77
C ALA A 66 6.36 0.79 -11.15
N TYR A 67 5.43 0.77 -10.21
CA TYR A 67 4.88 -0.42 -9.57
C TYR A 67 3.51 -0.71 -10.19
N GLN A 68 3.19 -1.97 -10.36
CA GLN A 68 1.89 -2.44 -10.85
C GLN A 68 1.34 -3.47 -9.86
N ILE A 69 0.05 -3.37 -9.55
CA ILE A 69 -0.61 -4.28 -8.61
C ILE A 69 -0.81 -5.66 -9.28
N THR A 70 -0.58 -6.74 -8.53
CA THR A 70 -0.87 -8.11 -9.00
C THR A 70 -2.32 -8.48 -8.68
N GLU A 71 -2.85 -9.58 -9.22
CA GLU A 71 -4.19 -10.06 -8.84
C GLU A 71 -4.28 -10.40 -7.34
N GLN A 72 -3.23 -10.98 -6.76
CA GLN A 72 -3.10 -11.18 -5.31
C GLN A 72 -3.09 -9.82 -4.58
N GLY A 73 -2.42 -8.81 -5.14
CA GLY A 73 -2.45 -7.44 -4.64
C GLY A 73 -3.86 -6.83 -4.65
N LYS A 74 -4.64 -7.03 -5.72
CA LYS A 74 -6.03 -6.55 -5.82
C LYS A 74 -6.92 -7.22 -4.78
N GLN A 75 -6.78 -8.52 -4.57
CA GLN A 75 -7.48 -9.24 -3.51
C GLN A 75 -7.13 -8.64 -2.14
N ARG A 76 -5.84 -8.49 -1.83
CA ARG A 76 -5.40 -7.90 -0.56
C ARG A 76 -5.85 -6.45 -0.38
N ARG A 77 -5.89 -5.66 -1.47
CA ARG A 77 -6.47 -4.30 -1.49
C ARG A 77 -7.95 -4.32 -1.13
N ALA A 78 -8.72 -5.27 -1.64
CA ALA A 78 -10.14 -5.41 -1.31
C ALA A 78 -10.35 -5.78 0.18
N GLU A 79 -9.56 -6.74 0.71
CA GLU A 79 -9.56 -7.09 2.14
C GLU A 79 -9.27 -5.87 3.03
N VAL A 80 -8.21 -5.11 2.72
CA VAL A 80 -7.83 -3.93 3.53
C VAL A 80 -8.86 -2.80 3.39
N ARG A 81 -9.42 -2.58 2.20
CA ARG A 81 -10.49 -1.58 2.02
C ARG A 81 -11.77 -1.95 2.77
N ALA A 82 -12.12 -3.23 2.88
CA ALA A 82 -13.24 -3.66 3.70
C ALA A 82 -12.99 -3.34 5.19
N LEU A 83 -11.81 -3.69 5.72
CA LEU A 83 -11.42 -3.36 7.09
C LEU A 83 -11.42 -1.85 7.38
N LEU A 84 -10.97 -1.02 6.42
CA LEU A 84 -11.00 0.44 6.53
C LEU A 84 -12.44 1.00 6.50
N GLY A 85 -13.31 0.46 5.65
CA GLY A 85 -14.71 0.89 5.55
C GLY A 85 -15.55 0.48 6.77
N GLU A 86 -15.18 -0.60 7.45
CA GLU A 86 -15.79 -0.99 8.73
C GLU A 86 -15.39 -0.05 9.89
N GLU A 87 -14.18 0.55 9.85
CA GLU A 87 -13.76 1.57 10.83
C GLU A 87 -14.44 2.94 10.64
N GLU A 88 -15.07 3.21 9.49
CA GLU A 88 -15.79 4.47 9.21
C GLU A 88 -17.27 4.45 9.68
N LEU A 89 -17.75 3.29 10.17
CA LEU A 89 -19.15 3.03 10.57
C LEU A 89 -19.34 2.76 12.08
N LEU A 90 -18.32 2.99 12.91
CA LEU A 90 -18.30 2.74 14.37
C LEU A 90 -17.91 3.99 15.17
#